data_AF-A0AB39AZX6-F1
#
_entry.id   AF-A0AB39AZX6-F1
#
_cell.length_a   1.000
_cell.length_b   1.000
_cell.length_c   1.000
_cell.angle_alpha   90.00
_cell.angle_beta   90.00
_cell.angle_gamma   90.00
#
_symmetry.space_group_name_H-M   'P 1'
#
loop_
_entity.id
_entity.type
_entity.pdbx_description
1 polymer ?
#
loop_
_entity_poly.entity_id
_entity_poly.type
_entity_poly.pdbx_seq_one_letter_code
_entity_poly.pdbx_strand_id
1 'polypeptide(L)'
;MPASNSGQLLRVQLDAAKAFYGIVLTTVLLFWLNQDSISLYCQQKYHQSCELPVLGQSPAWRLGGNLTQALGAARDSFVGSLEQSRTAVAQVDSVALPAPMPVVPVNLEAPHGAPPVVAPKPIAAKVAAPAVAATPTKPAAAVSPNPLPSATVVSLAAGDEVFLVGDSLMQGVAPHLSNSLRKRYQIKSVNLSRQSTGLAYPGFFNWPQTVARTLDNSPNIRLMVIFLGPNDPWDMPQGKGKPFLRFKSPEWETAYRQRIDAILDQAREHQVQVIWVGPPNMQKPRLSSAMAYLSGLYQEQVGLYQQHYLSANPVLGYQDDAFSYTLQNSQGKRVKTRVDDGIHFTITGQKLIAEQILSLIAFPGLTVTGH
;
A
#
# COMPACT_ATOMS: atom_id res chain seq x y z
N MET A 1 42.53 34.96 -42.78
CA MET A 1 41.81 33.83 -42.14
C MET A 1 42.52 33.54 -40.83
N PRO A 2 41.86 33.53 -39.66
CA PRO A 2 42.56 33.23 -38.42
C PRO A 2 42.93 31.74 -38.41
N ALA A 3 44.22 31.44 -38.22
CA ALA A 3 44.71 30.09 -38.09
C ALA A 3 44.05 29.42 -36.86
N SER A 4 43.39 28.29 -37.10
CA SER A 4 42.80 27.46 -36.04
C SER A 4 43.89 27.10 -35.03
N ASN A 5 43.68 27.46 -33.77
CA ASN A 5 44.65 27.23 -32.70
C ASN A 5 44.61 25.76 -32.26
N SER A 6 45.32 24.90 -33.01
CA SER A 6 45.34 23.45 -32.84
C SER A 6 45.65 23.00 -31.40
N GLY A 7 46.43 23.78 -30.64
CA GLY A 7 46.73 23.49 -29.23
C GLY A 7 45.54 23.68 -28.28
N GLN A 8 44.65 24.63 -28.58
CA GLN A 8 43.42 24.84 -27.82
C GLN A 8 42.40 23.73 -28.09
N LEU A 9 42.28 23.29 -29.35
CA LEU A 9 41.44 22.15 -29.73
C LEU A 9 41.91 20.85 -29.06
N LEU A 10 43.21 20.58 -29.02
CA LEU A 10 43.77 19.40 -28.34
C LEU A 10 43.47 19.39 -26.84
N ARG A 11 43.58 20.54 -26.15
CA ARG A 11 43.24 20.64 -24.72
C ARG A 11 41.76 20.38 -24.46
N VAL A 12 40.88 20.98 -25.27
CA VAL A 12 39.42 20.74 -25.16
C VAL A 12 39.08 19.27 -25.40
N GLN A 13 39.72 18.62 -26.39
CA GLN A 13 39.52 17.20 -26.65
C GLN A 13 40.03 16.31 -25.49
N LEU A 14 41.18 16.65 -24.90
CA LEU A 14 41.72 15.95 -23.73
C LEU A 14 40.81 16.09 -22.50
N ASP A 15 40.29 17.28 -22.24
CA ASP A 15 39.40 17.50 -21.10
C ASP A 15 38.03 16.85 -21.33
N ALA A 16 37.52 16.86 -22.55
CA ALA A 16 36.33 16.09 -22.93
C ALA A 16 36.56 14.57 -22.77
N ALA A 17 37.74 14.05 -23.14
CA ALA A 17 38.07 12.65 -22.96
C ALA A 17 38.16 12.25 -21.47
N LYS A 18 38.72 13.12 -20.62
CA LYS A 18 38.74 12.90 -19.16
C LYS A 18 37.33 12.91 -18.57
N ALA A 19 36.49 13.86 -18.98
CA ALA A 19 35.10 13.93 -18.53
C ALA A 19 34.33 12.67 -18.96
N PHE A 20 34.48 12.26 -20.21
CA PHE A 20 33.87 11.04 -20.73
C PHE A 20 34.35 9.80 -19.97
N TYR A 21 35.66 9.68 -19.73
CA TYR A 21 36.22 8.60 -18.92
C TYR A 21 35.63 8.57 -17.51
N GLY A 22 35.51 9.72 -16.86
CA GLY A 22 34.87 9.84 -15.54
C GLY A 22 33.42 9.37 -15.53
N ILE A 23 32.63 9.72 -16.55
CA ILE A 23 31.24 9.29 -16.71
C ILE A 23 31.16 7.78 -16.91
N VAL A 24 31.98 7.22 -17.80
CA VAL A 24 32.01 5.77 -18.07
C VAL A 24 32.37 5.01 -16.81
N LEU A 25 33.43 5.41 -16.10
CA LEU A 25 33.90 4.75 -14.88
C LEU A 25 32.84 4.81 -13.78
N THR A 26 32.21 5.98 -13.58
CA THR A 26 31.14 6.14 -12.60
C THR A 26 29.92 5.29 -12.96
N THR A 27 29.55 5.24 -14.23
CA THR A 27 28.43 4.42 -14.70
C THR A 27 28.69 2.94 -14.45
N VAL A 28 29.88 2.44 -14.81
CA VAL A 28 30.28 1.05 -14.55
C VAL A 28 30.26 0.75 -13.05
N LEU A 29 30.77 1.65 -12.21
CA LEU A 29 30.75 1.49 -10.75
C LEU A 29 29.32 1.44 -10.21
N LEU A 30 28.42 2.31 -10.68
CA LEU A 30 27.02 2.29 -10.29
C LEU A 30 26.33 0.99 -10.70
N PHE A 31 26.57 0.51 -11.92
CA PHE A 31 26.06 -0.78 -12.39
C PHE A 31 26.58 -1.95 -11.54
N TRP A 32 27.87 -1.94 -11.21
CA TRP A 32 28.51 -2.96 -10.38
C TRP A 32 27.95 -2.98 -8.95
N LEU A 33 27.75 -1.82 -8.32
CA LEU A 33 27.14 -1.71 -7.00
C LEU A 33 25.65 -2.09 -7.00
N ASN A 34 24.92 -1.75 -8.07
CA ASN A 34 23.46 -1.90 -8.16
C ASN A 34 23.02 -3.14 -8.96
N GLN A 35 23.90 -4.12 -9.16
CA GLN A 35 23.61 -5.32 -9.97
C GLN A 35 22.34 -6.08 -9.52
N ASP A 36 22.11 -6.19 -8.21
CA ASP A 36 20.95 -6.92 -7.67
C ASP A 36 19.66 -6.12 -7.90
N SER A 37 19.71 -4.79 -7.69
CA SER A 37 18.60 -3.88 -7.99
C SER A 37 18.22 -3.92 -9.47
N ILE A 38 19.20 -3.96 -10.37
CA ILE A 38 18.99 -4.06 -11.81
C ILE A 38 18.39 -5.42 -12.18
N SER A 39 18.91 -6.52 -11.61
CA SER A 39 18.39 -7.86 -11.83
C SER A 39 16.94 -7.98 -11.35
N LEU A 40 16.63 -7.47 -10.16
CA LEU A 40 15.29 -7.42 -9.61
C LEU A 40 14.35 -6.57 -10.47
N TYR A 41 14.79 -5.37 -10.87
CA TYR A 41 14.01 -4.52 -11.78
C TYR A 41 13.69 -5.25 -13.09
N CYS A 42 14.66 -5.96 -13.67
CA CYS A 42 14.42 -6.73 -14.88
C CYS A 42 13.49 -7.91 -14.68
N GLN A 43 13.61 -8.63 -13.57
CA GLN A 43 12.68 -9.71 -13.22
C GLN A 43 11.26 -9.17 -13.08
N GLN A 44 11.08 -7.97 -12.53
CA GLN A 44 9.78 -7.34 -12.37
C GLN A 44 9.22 -6.76 -13.68
N LYS A 45 10.06 -6.08 -14.46
CA LYS A 45 9.64 -5.32 -15.63
C LYS A 45 9.54 -6.17 -16.89
N TYR A 46 10.49 -7.08 -17.06
CA TYR A 46 10.68 -7.88 -18.26
C TYR A 46 10.50 -9.38 -18.02
N HIS A 47 10.29 -9.81 -16.77
CA HIS A 47 10.11 -11.22 -16.39
C HIS A 47 11.30 -12.10 -16.82
N GLN A 48 12.50 -11.52 -16.82
CA GLN A 48 13.76 -12.18 -17.20
C GLN A 48 14.90 -11.67 -16.31
N SER A 49 15.95 -12.47 -16.14
CA SER A 49 17.19 -12.01 -15.50
C SER A 49 18.01 -11.18 -16.49
N CYS A 50 18.33 -9.94 -16.13
CA CYS A 50 19.34 -9.14 -16.84
C CYS A 50 20.76 -9.41 -16.36
N GLU A 51 21.04 -10.63 -15.85
CA GLU A 51 22.40 -10.98 -15.45
C GLU A 51 23.28 -11.09 -16.71
N LEU A 52 24.42 -10.38 -16.71
CA LEU A 52 25.41 -10.48 -17.79
C LEU A 52 25.99 -11.89 -17.81
N PRO A 53 25.87 -12.65 -18.91
CA PRO A 53 26.45 -13.99 -19.02
C PRO A 53 27.94 -13.97 -18.71
N VAL A 54 28.45 -14.98 -18.00
CA VAL A 54 29.87 -15.12 -17.56
C VAL A 54 30.29 -14.11 -16.49
N LEU A 55 30.04 -12.81 -16.68
CA LEU A 55 30.44 -11.76 -15.74
C LEU A 55 29.65 -11.83 -14.42
N GLY A 56 28.34 -12.11 -14.51
CA GLY A 56 27.41 -12.20 -13.38
C GLY A 56 27.72 -13.28 -12.33
N GLN A 57 28.55 -14.26 -12.70
CA GLN A 57 28.99 -15.34 -11.81
C GLN A 57 30.38 -15.11 -11.21
N SER A 58 31.13 -14.11 -11.70
CA SER A 58 32.49 -13.87 -11.21
C SER A 58 32.47 -13.31 -9.77
N PRO A 59 33.39 -13.75 -8.89
CA PRO A 59 33.46 -13.23 -7.52
C PRO A 59 33.70 -11.72 -7.45
N ALA A 60 34.53 -11.19 -8.37
CA ALA A 60 34.81 -9.76 -8.45
C ALA A 60 33.58 -8.93 -8.82
N TRP A 61 32.73 -9.43 -9.72
CA TRP A 61 31.44 -8.81 -10.02
C TRP A 61 30.48 -8.91 -8.82
N ARG A 62 30.35 -10.10 -8.23
CA ARG A 62 29.47 -10.35 -7.06
C ARG A 62 29.82 -9.50 -5.84
N LEU A 63 31.08 -9.11 -5.67
CA LEU A 63 31.53 -8.27 -4.57
C LEU A 63 30.78 -6.93 -4.49
N GLY A 64 30.40 -6.34 -5.62
CA GLY A 64 29.67 -5.07 -5.65
C GLY A 64 28.28 -5.17 -5.00
N GLY A 65 27.47 -6.14 -5.41
CA GLY A 65 26.17 -6.40 -4.79
C GLY A 65 26.28 -6.83 -3.32
N ASN A 66 27.28 -7.67 -2.99
CA ASN A 66 27.52 -8.07 -1.59
C ASN A 66 27.84 -6.86 -0.70
N LEU A 67 28.64 -5.91 -1.20
CA LEU A 67 28.94 -4.67 -0.48
C LEU A 67 27.68 -3.83 -0.25
N THR A 68 26.85 -3.66 -1.30
CA THR A 68 25.58 -2.93 -1.18
C THR A 68 24.63 -3.59 -0.19
N GLN A 69 24.53 -4.92 -0.20
CA GLN A 69 23.72 -5.68 0.77
C GLN A 69 24.24 -5.54 2.20
N ALA A 70 25.56 -5.61 2.41
CA ALA A 70 26.18 -5.44 3.72
C ALA A 70 25.95 -4.03 4.27
N LEU A 71 26.08 -2.99 3.43
CA LEU A 71 25.78 -1.61 3.79
C LEU A 71 24.29 -1.43 4.13
N GLY A 72 23.39 -2.06 3.36
CA GLY A 72 21.96 -2.08 3.64
C GLY A 72 21.64 -2.72 4.99
N ALA A 73 22.20 -3.90 5.26
CA ALA A 73 22.01 -4.61 6.52
C ALA A 73 22.57 -3.82 7.71
N ALA A 74 23.75 -3.20 7.57
CA ALA A 74 24.34 -2.36 8.60
C ALA A 74 23.47 -1.12 8.89
N ARG A 75 22.94 -0.47 7.85
CA ARG A 75 21.99 0.63 7.99
C ARG A 75 20.73 0.18 8.71
N ASP A 76 20.13 -0.92 8.29
CA ASP A 76 18.87 -1.41 8.87
C ASP A 76 19.06 -1.82 10.33
N SER A 77 20.19 -2.45 10.68
CA SER A 77 20.57 -2.74 12.07
C SER A 77 20.76 -1.47 12.89
N PHE A 78 21.40 -0.44 12.33
CA PHE A 78 21.58 0.84 13.00
C PHE A 78 20.25 1.53 13.26
N VAL A 79 19.36 1.59 12.26
CA VAL A 79 18.00 2.14 12.42
C VAL A 79 17.21 1.35 13.47
N GLY A 80 17.28 0.01 13.44
CA GLY A 80 16.65 -0.83 14.46
C GLY A 80 17.15 -0.51 15.87
N SER A 81 18.45 -0.26 16.04
CA SER A 81 19.02 0.13 17.35
C SER A 81 18.49 1.49 17.84
N LEU A 82 18.21 2.42 16.93
CA LEU A 82 17.61 3.72 17.28
C LEU A 82 16.15 3.58 17.71
N GLU A 83 15.38 2.72 17.05
CA GLU A 83 13.99 2.44 17.43
C GLU A 83 13.91 1.71 18.78
N GLN A 84 14.81 0.76 19.03
CA GLN A 84 14.94 0.08 20.31
C GLN A 84 15.37 1.04 21.43
N SER A 85 16.27 1.99 21.13
CA SER A 85 16.66 3.04 22.07
C SER A 85 15.51 4.01 22.37
N ARG A 86 14.70 4.37 21.36
CA ARG A 86 13.50 5.22 21.56
C ARG A 86 12.44 4.55 22.43
N THR A 87 12.22 3.25 22.25
CA THR A 87 11.28 2.48 23.07
C THR A 87 11.78 2.30 24.50
N ALA A 88 13.10 2.14 24.69
CA ALA A 88 13.70 2.12 26.03
C ALA A 88 13.59 3.47 26.78
N VAL A 89 13.77 4.60 26.09
CA VAL A 89 13.62 5.94 26.70
C VAL A 89 12.15 6.27 27.00
N ALA A 90 11.20 5.73 26.23
CA ALA A 90 9.77 5.88 26.51
C ALA A 90 9.27 5.06 27.72
N GLN A 91 10.07 4.12 28.23
CA GLN A 91 9.77 3.32 29.43
C GLN A 91 10.37 3.90 30.73
N VAL A 92 10.99 5.08 30.70
CA VAL A 92 11.43 5.72 31.95
C VAL A 92 10.21 6.21 32.72
N ASP A 93 10.02 5.64 33.91
CA ASP A 93 8.90 5.84 34.83
C ASP A 93 8.41 7.29 34.89
N SER A 94 7.10 7.46 34.72
CA SER A 94 6.40 8.68 35.08
C SER A 94 6.56 8.95 36.57
N VAL A 95 7.55 9.75 36.94
CA VAL A 95 7.62 10.34 38.28
C VAL A 95 6.40 11.24 38.43
N ALA A 96 5.50 10.86 39.33
CA ALA A 96 4.32 11.64 39.67
C ALA A 96 4.74 13.01 40.23
N LEU A 97 4.45 14.08 39.51
CA LEU A 97 4.59 15.44 40.03
C LEU A 97 3.53 15.68 41.12
N PRO A 98 3.89 16.31 42.25
CA PRO A 98 2.93 16.64 43.29
C PRO A 98 1.85 17.61 42.77
N ALA A 99 0.63 17.48 43.30
CA ALA A 99 -0.55 18.20 42.84
C ALA A 99 -0.34 19.74 42.87
N PRO A 100 -0.76 20.47 41.82
CA PRO A 100 -0.70 21.93 41.83
C PRO A 100 -1.65 22.48 42.90
N MET A 101 -1.17 23.45 43.67
CA MET A 101 -1.97 24.17 44.67
C MET A 101 -3.15 24.91 44.01
N PRO A 102 -4.29 25.05 44.70
CA PRO A 102 -5.47 25.71 44.16
C PRO A 102 -5.19 27.20 43.90
N VAL A 103 -5.37 27.62 42.64
CA VAL A 103 -5.32 29.03 42.23
C VAL A 103 -6.66 29.67 42.59
N VAL A 104 -6.63 30.66 43.47
CA VAL A 104 -7.77 31.53 43.79
C VAL A 104 -8.01 32.47 42.60
N PRO A 105 -9.18 32.44 41.95
CA PRO A 105 -9.48 33.40 40.90
C PRO A 105 -9.82 34.76 41.53
N VAL A 106 -8.97 35.76 41.29
CA VAL A 106 -9.31 37.16 41.57
C VAL A 106 -10.19 37.65 40.43
N ASN A 107 -11.44 37.95 40.74
CA ASN A 107 -12.41 38.51 39.80
C ASN A 107 -12.11 40.01 39.62
N LEU A 108 -11.78 40.42 38.39
CA LEU A 108 -11.58 41.83 38.01
C LEU A 108 -12.58 42.17 36.91
N GLU A 109 -13.74 42.63 37.33
CA GLU A 109 -14.80 43.10 36.44
C GLU A 109 -14.79 44.65 36.39
N ALA A 110 -14.40 45.14 35.20
CA ALA A 110 -14.82 46.39 34.52
C ALA A 110 -14.23 47.76 34.94
N PRO A 111 -14.31 48.82 34.09
CA PRO A 111 -14.41 48.88 32.61
C PRO A 111 -13.60 50.05 31.97
N HIS A 112 -12.84 49.88 30.86
CA HIS A 112 -12.43 51.05 30.05
C HIS A 112 -12.35 50.75 28.54
N GLY A 113 -13.30 51.34 27.80
CA GLY A 113 -13.11 52.06 26.53
C GLY A 113 -12.61 51.32 25.28
N ALA A 114 -13.51 51.03 24.35
CA ALA A 114 -13.18 50.75 22.94
C ALA A 114 -12.88 52.05 22.16
N PRO A 115 -12.09 51.96 21.08
CA PRO A 115 -12.60 52.44 19.78
C PRO A 115 -12.50 51.37 18.67
N PRO A 116 -13.25 51.54 17.55
CA PRO A 116 -13.65 50.44 16.68
C PRO A 116 -12.61 50.12 15.60
N VAL A 117 -12.43 48.83 15.29
CA VAL A 117 -11.70 48.38 14.10
C VAL A 117 -12.71 47.80 13.11
N VAL A 118 -12.69 48.40 11.91
CA VAL A 118 -13.57 48.18 10.77
C VAL A 118 -13.31 46.80 10.15
N ALA A 119 -14.37 46.01 9.97
CA ALA A 119 -14.35 44.74 9.22
C ALA A 119 -14.60 44.98 7.72
N PRO A 120 -13.81 44.40 6.79
CA PRO A 120 -14.16 44.38 5.38
C PRO A 120 -15.14 43.23 5.04
N LYS A 121 -16.17 43.57 4.25
CA LYS A 121 -17.25 42.70 3.77
C LYS A 121 -16.77 41.59 2.82
N PRO A 122 -17.40 40.40 2.81
CA PRO A 122 -17.23 39.42 1.74
C PRO A 122 -17.96 39.85 0.46
N ILE A 123 -17.28 39.76 -0.69
CA ILE A 123 -17.88 39.95 -2.02
C ILE A 123 -18.57 38.64 -2.43
N ALA A 124 -19.89 38.72 -2.62
CA ALA A 124 -20.69 37.66 -3.22
C ALA A 124 -20.52 37.68 -4.75
N ALA A 125 -20.00 36.60 -5.33
CA ALA A 125 -20.01 36.36 -6.76
C ALA A 125 -21.21 35.49 -7.14
N LYS A 126 -22.20 36.12 -7.77
CA LYS A 126 -23.38 35.50 -8.39
C LYS A 126 -23.00 35.17 -9.84
N VAL A 127 -22.99 33.89 -10.23
CA VAL A 127 -22.88 33.50 -11.64
C VAL A 127 -24.07 32.63 -12.00
N ALA A 128 -24.75 33.06 -13.06
CA ALA A 128 -26.01 32.56 -13.56
C ALA A 128 -25.89 31.20 -14.26
N ALA A 129 -26.99 30.45 -14.21
CA ALA A 129 -27.26 29.30 -15.07
C ALA A 129 -27.59 29.74 -16.51
N PRO A 130 -27.53 28.79 -17.46
CA PRO A 130 -28.68 28.61 -18.33
C PRO A 130 -29.22 27.18 -18.29
N ALA A 131 -30.54 27.11 -18.35
CA ALA A 131 -31.35 25.91 -18.50
C ALA A 131 -31.31 25.42 -19.95
N VAL A 132 -31.31 24.09 -20.13
CA VAL A 132 -31.90 23.44 -21.31
C VAL A 132 -32.70 22.24 -20.82
N ALA A 133 -33.99 22.26 -21.15
CA ALA A 133 -34.94 21.20 -20.90
C ALA A 133 -34.90 20.17 -22.05
N ALA A 134 -35.00 18.89 -21.72
CA ALA A 134 -35.57 17.85 -22.58
C ALA A 134 -36.12 16.70 -21.72
N THR A 135 -37.19 16.11 -22.22
CA THR A 135 -38.33 15.45 -21.56
C THR A 135 -38.15 13.93 -21.32
N PRO A 136 -39.11 13.25 -20.62
CA PRO A 136 -38.86 12.04 -19.83
C PRO A 136 -39.15 10.71 -20.55
N THR A 137 -38.53 9.62 -20.07
CA THR A 137 -39.00 8.24 -20.32
C THR A 137 -39.07 7.45 -19.01
N LYS A 138 -40.16 6.71 -18.83
CA LYS A 138 -40.58 5.92 -17.64
C LYS A 138 -39.61 4.78 -17.30
N PRO A 139 -39.67 4.24 -16.06
CA PRO A 139 -38.56 3.56 -15.40
C PRO A 139 -38.51 2.06 -15.66
N ALA A 140 -37.30 1.55 -15.91
CA ALA A 140 -36.95 0.17 -15.60
C ALA A 140 -36.65 0.07 -14.09
N ALA A 141 -37.15 -1.00 -13.47
CA ALA A 141 -37.17 -1.23 -12.03
C ALA A 141 -35.82 -0.95 -11.34
N ALA A 142 -35.89 -0.12 -10.31
CA ALA A 142 -34.79 0.17 -9.40
C ALA A 142 -34.46 -1.09 -8.59
N VAL A 143 -33.27 -1.64 -8.81
CA VAL A 143 -32.63 -2.53 -7.84
C VAL A 143 -31.95 -1.64 -6.82
N SER A 144 -32.52 -1.56 -5.63
CA SER A 144 -31.97 -0.83 -4.49
C SER A 144 -30.57 -1.32 -4.15
N PRO A 145 -29.58 -0.44 -3.94
CA PRO A 145 -28.36 -0.81 -3.24
C PRO A 145 -28.66 -0.75 -1.75
N ASN A 146 -29.25 -1.81 -1.20
CA ASN A 146 -29.02 -2.08 0.21
C ASN A 146 -27.52 -2.36 0.35
N PRO A 147 -26.80 -1.79 1.34
CA PRO A 147 -25.56 -2.41 1.76
C PRO A 147 -25.91 -3.87 2.07
N LEU A 148 -25.22 -4.80 1.40
CA LEU A 148 -25.35 -6.23 1.67
C LEU A 148 -25.31 -6.41 3.20
N PRO A 149 -26.27 -7.14 3.81
CA PRO A 149 -26.26 -7.39 5.24
C PRO A 149 -24.98 -8.17 5.55
N SER A 150 -23.94 -7.44 5.95
CA SER A 150 -22.65 -8.02 6.30
C SER A 150 -22.77 -8.35 7.77
N ALA A 151 -22.96 -9.64 8.08
CA ALA A 151 -22.79 -10.11 9.44
C ALA A 151 -21.41 -9.66 9.90
N THR A 152 -21.33 -8.97 11.03
CA THR A 152 -20.04 -8.57 11.59
C THR A 152 -19.20 -9.82 11.85
N VAL A 153 -17.99 -9.86 11.33
CA VAL A 153 -17.16 -11.08 11.32
C VAL A 153 -15.91 -10.98 12.20
N VAL A 154 -15.44 -9.75 12.46
CA VAL A 154 -14.24 -9.48 13.27
C VAL A 154 -14.63 -8.61 14.46
N SER A 155 -13.97 -8.76 15.61
CA SER A 155 -14.15 -7.87 16.76
C SER A 155 -12.81 -7.29 17.22
N LEU A 156 -12.77 -5.98 17.46
CA LEU A 156 -11.60 -5.28 18.01
C LEU A 156 -11.97 -4.53 19.29
N ALA A 157 -11.13 -4.65 20.30
CA ALA A 157 -11.24 -3.99 21.60
C ALA A 157 -10.20 -2.86 21.76
N ALA A 158 -10.33 -2.09 22.84
CA ALA A 158 -9.35 -1.05 23.17
C ALA A 158 -7.94 -1.64 23.33
N GLY A 159 -6.95 -1.02 22.67
CA GLY A 159 -5.56 -1.48 22.70
C GLY A 159 -5.19 -2.43 21.56
N ASP A 160 -6.18 -3.00 20.85
CA ASP A 160 -5.92 -3.81 19.66
C ASP A 160 -5.39 -2.96 18.51
N GLU A 161 -4.62 -3.60 17.62
CA GLU A 161 -4.06 -2.99 16.43
C GLU A 161 -4.41 -3.77 15.17
N VAL A 162 -4.42 -3.05 14.04
CA VAL A 162 -4.69 -3.60 12.71
C VAL A 162 -3.43 -3.58 11.84
N PHE A 163 -3.06 -4.72 11.29
CA PHE A 163 -1.95 -4.84 10.36
C PHE A 163 -2.43 -4.78 8.91
N LEU A 164 -1.85 -3.89 8.11
CA LEU A 164 -2.22 -3.67 6.72
C LEU A 164 -1.09 -4.15 5.80
N VAL A 165 -1.42 -5.19 5.04
CA VAL A 165 -0.52 -5.93 4.16
C VAL A 165 -1.01 -5.77 2.72
N GLY A 166 -0.11 -5.45 1.80
CA GLY A 166 -0.50 -5.44 0.39
C GLY A 166 0.32 -4.57 -0.53
N ASP A 167 -0.14 -4.49 -1.78
CA ASP A 167 0.57 -3.81 -2.86
C ASP A 167 0.06 -2.36 -3.04
N SER A 168 0.13 -1.84 -4.27
CA SER A 168 -0.38 -0.50 -4.59
C SER A 168 -1.90 -0.37 -4.39
N LEU A 169 -2.67 -1.47 -4.44
CA LEU A 169 -4.09 -1.46 -4.10
C LEU A 169 -4.29 -1.16 -2.61
N MET A 170 -3.56 -1.88 -1.74
CA MET A 170 -3.59 -1.61 -0.30
C MET A 170 -3.09 -0.21 0.01
N GLN A 171 -2.01 0.28 -0.62
CA GLN A 171 -1.50 1.63 -0.38
C GLN A 171 -2.54 2.73 -0.63
N GLY A 172 -3.45 2.52 -1.58
CA GLY A 172 -4.56 3.44 -1.80
C GLY A 172 -5.60 3.41 -0.68
N VAL A 173 -5.91 2.23 -0.15
CA VAL A 173 -7.00 2.01 0.84
C VAL A 173 -6.54 2.25 2.27
N ALA A 174 -5.34 1.79 2.62
CA ALA A 174 -4.78 1.80 3.97
C ALA A 174 -4.84 3.16 4.67
N PRO A 175 -4.52 4.31 4.02
CA PRO A 175 -4.61 5.61 4.68
C PRO A 175 -6.02 5.95 5.17
N HIS A 176 -7.06 5.59 4.41
CA HIS A 176 -8.46 5.87 4.78
C HIS A 176 -8.94 4.94 5.88
N LEU A 177 -8.55 3.66 5.81
CA LEU A 177 -8.86 2.67 6.84
C LEU A 177 -8.18 3.04 8.17
N SER A 178 -6.85 3.24 8.17
CA SER A 178 -6.09 3.65 9.36
C SER A 178 -6.58 4.97 9.96
N ASN A 179 -6.95 5.94 9.12
CA ASN A 179 -7.48 7.21 9.62
C ASN A 179 -8.83 7.02 10.32
N SER A 180 -9.71 6.17 9.78
CA SER A 180 -11.02 5.91 10.36
C SER A 180 -10.91 5.09 11.65
N LEU A 181 -10.09 4.04 11.65
CA LEU A 181 -9.75 3.24 12.85
C LEU A 181 -9.26 4.13 14.00
N ARG A 182 -8.27 4.99 13.72
CA ARG A 182 -7.70 5.89 14.72
C ARG A 182 -8.71 6.95 15.20
N LYS A 183 -9.39 7.64 14.28
CA LYS A 183 -10.23 8.80 14.63
C LYS A 183 -11.56 8.41 15.25
N ARG A 184 -12.17 7.30 14.82
CA ARG A 184 -13.51 6.89 15.27
C ARG A 184 -13.46 5.89 16.43
N TYR A 185 -12.41 5.07 16.49
CA TYR A 185 -12.34 3.92 17.41
C TYR A 185 -11.03 3.85 18.23
N GLN A 186 -10.11 4.80 18.05
CA GLN A 186 -8.81 4.85 18.74
C GLN A 186 -7.93 3.60 18.52
N ILE A 187 -8.20 2.85 17.45
CA ILE A 187 -7.43 1.67 17.05
C ILE A 187 -6.22 2.11 16.21
N LYS A 188 -5.02 1.63 16.56
CA LYS A 188 -3.80 1.88 15.80
C LYS A 188 -3.70 0.94 14.61
N SER A 189 -2.86 1.31 13.65
CA SER A 189 -2.60 0.46 12.48
C SER A 189 -1.12 0.44 12.13
N VAL A 190 -0.61 -0.74 11.82
CA VAL A 190 0.73 -0.97 11.26
C VAL A 190 0.54 -1.12 9.76
N ASN A 191 1.04 -0.18 8.95
CA ASN A 191 0.91 -0.25 7.49
C ASN A 191 2.26 -0.51 6.85
N LEU A 192 2.44 -1.72 6.29
CA LEU A 192 3.64 -2.08 5.54
C LEU A 192 3.39 -2.20 4.03
N SER A 193 2.23 -1.77 3.54
CA SER A 193 1.89 -1.87 2.13
C SER A 193 2.92 -1.20 1.21
N ARG A 194 3.28 -1.89 0.13
CA ARG A 194 4.42 -1.55 -0.71
C ARG A 194 4.14 -1.78 -2.19
N GLN A 195 4.34 -0.75 -3.01
CA GLN A 195 4.15 -0.84 -4.46
C GLN A 195 4.99 -1.94 -5.09
N SER A 196 4.48 -2.49 -6.19
CA SER A 196 5.17 -3.50 -7.02
C SER A 196 5.60 -4.75 -6.24
N THR A 197 4.90 -5.05 -5.14
CA THR A 197 5.07 -6.29 -4.37
C THR A 197 3.91 -7.24 -4.63
N GLY A 198 4.11 -8.50 -4.26
CA GLY A 198 3.16 -9.58 -4.47
C GLY A 198 3.71 -10.86 -3.87
N LEU A 199 2.94 -11.94 -3.95
CA LEU A 199 3.38 -13.25 -3.48
C LEU A 199 4.25 -13.99 -4.50
N ALA A 200 4.25 -13.62 -5.78
CA ALA A 200 4.92 -14.37 -6.85
C ALA A 200 6.46 -14.25 -6.81
N TYR A 201 7.01 -13.11 -6.35
CA TYR A 201 8.45 -12.82 -6.39
C TYR A 201 9.02 -12.49 -4.99
N PRO A 202 9.22 -13.50 -4.11
CA PRO A 202 9.71 -13.28 -2.75
C PRO A 202 11.14 -12.71 -2.70
N GLY A 203 11.92 -12.83 -3.77
CA GLY A 203 13.25 -12.22 -3.88
C GLY A 203 13.23 -10.69 -3.94
N PHE A 204 12.13 -10.07 -4.38
CA PHE A 204 11.95 -8.62 -4.33
C PHE A 204 11.39 -8.16 -2.99
N PHE A 205 10.32 -8.81 -2.55
CA PHE A 205 9.72 -8.57 -1.24
C PHE A 205 9.01 -9.82 -0.74
N ASN A 206 9.41 -10.31 0.42
CA ASN A 206 8.88 -11.54 0.99
C ASN A 206 7.76 -11.22 1.99
N TRP A 207 6.51 -11.27 1.51
CA TRP A 207 5.34 -11.07 2.37
C TRP A 207 5.23 -12.09 3.51
N PRO A 208 5.31 -13.42 3.28
CA PRO A 208 5.28 -14.40 4.37
C PRO A 208 6.28 -14.10 5.51
N GLN A 209 7.54 -13.81 5.16
CA GLN A 209 8.56 -13.47 6.16
C GLN A 209 8.31 -12.12 6.84
N THR A 210 7.72 -11.16 6.12
CA THR A 210 7.38 -9.84 6.69
C THR A 210 6.22 -9.98 7.67
N VAL A 211 5.21 -10.80 7.35
CA VAL A 211 4.09 -11.09 8.24
C VAL A 211 4.58 -11.75 9.51
N ALA A 212 5.35 -12.84 9.41
CA ALA A 212 5.92 -13.55 10.57
C ALA A 212 6.63 -12.59 11.53
N ARG A 213 7.64 -11.86 11.01
CA ARG A 213 8.40 -10.89 11.81
C ARG A 213 7.54 -9.78 12.40
N THR A 214 6.50 -9.34 11.71
CA THR A 214 5.65 -8.25 12.23
C THR A 214 4.79 -8.74 13.38
N LEU A 215 4.19 -9.93 13.25
CA LEU A 215 3.35 -10.53 14.29
C LEU A 215 4.16 -10.96 15.53
N ASP A 216 5.40 -11.42 15.34
CA ASP A 216 6.36 -11.68 16.43
C ASP A 216 6.64 -10.43 17.28
N ASN A 217 6.80 -9.28 16.63
CA ASN A 217 7.24 -8.04 17.28
C ASN A 217 6.09 -7.13 17.72
N SER A 218 4.84 -7.45 17.35
CA SER A 218 3.68 -6.59 17.59
C SER A 218 2.53 -7.40 18.23
N PRO A 219 2.61 -7.70 19.54
CA PRO A 219 1.68 -8.61 20.22
C PRO A 219 0.26 -8.04 20.41
N ASN A 220 -0.01 -6.80 20.00
CA ASN A 220 -1.34 -6.18 20.07
C ASN A 220 -2.12 -6.29 18.75
N ILE A 221 -1.48 -6.78 17.67
CA ILE A 221 -2.19 -6.99 16.41
C ILE A 221 -3.23 -8.09 16.64
N ARG A 222 -4.50 -7.79 16.36
CA ARG A 222 -5.63 -8.74 16.42
C ARG A 222 -6.32 -8.93 15.07
N LEU A 223 -6.11 -8.01 14.13
CA LEU A 223 -6.62 -8.10 12.77
C LEU A 223 -5.51 -7.83 11.76
N MET A 224 -5.40 -8.66 10.74
CA MET A 224 -4.61 -8.41 9.54
C MET A 224 -5.54 -8.26 8.34
N VAL A 225 -5.37 -7.18 7.58
CA VAL A 225 -6.08 -6.95 6.31
C VAL A 225 -5.07 -7.07 5.18
N ILE A 226 -5.36 -7.96 4.23
CA ILE A 226 -4.49 -8.25 3.08
C ILE A 226 -5.17 -7.76 1.80
N PHE A 227 -4.48 -7.01 0.96
CA PHE A 227 -4.98 -6.60 -0.35
C PHE A 227 -3.88 -6.60 -1.42
N LEU A 228 -3.87 -7.65 -2.24
CA LEU A 228 -2.83 -8.00 -3.21
C LEU A 228 -3.44 -8.50 -4.51
N GLY A 229 -2.70 -8.42 -5.62
CA GLY A 229 -3.01 -9.22 -6.80
C GLY A 229 -2.35 -8.78 -8.10
N PRO A 230 -2.43 -7.50 -8.51
CA PRO A 230 -2.00 -7.06 -9.85
C PRO A 230 -0.56 -7.41 -10.24
N ASN A 231 0.32 -7.65 -9.27
CA ASN A 231 1.73 -7.95 -9.48
C ASN A 231 2.06 -9.46 -9.52
N ASP A 232 1.07 -10.33 -9.29
CA ASP A 232 1.25 -11.77 -9.19
C ASP A 232 0.91 -12.63 -10.42
N PRO A 233 0.24 -12.17 -11.49
CA PRO A 233 -0.17 -13.04 -12.60
C PRO A 233 0.95 -13.28 -13.61
N TRP A 234 2.10 -13.75 -13.13
CA TRP A 234 3.32 -13.97 -13.88
C TRP A 234 3.97 -15.29 -13.47
N ASP A 235 4.89 -15.76 -14.31
CA ASP A 235 5.64 -16.97 -14.03
C ASP A 235 6.50 -16.78 -12.77
N MET A 236 6.59 -17.79 -11.91
CA MET A 236 7.29 -17.69 -10.62
C MET A 236 8.68 -18.31 -10.66
N PRO A 237 9.70 -17.66 -10.09
CA PRO A 237 11.03 -18.26 -9.96
C PRO A 237 11.03 -19.41 -8.94
N GLN A 238 11.80 -20.47 -9.21
CA GLN A 238 12.00 -21.62 -8.31
C GLN A 238 13.37 -21.65 -7.62
N GLY A 239 14.18 -20.60 -7.78
CA GLY A 239 15.57 -20.56 -7.37
C GLY A 239 16.54 -20.55 -8.56
N LYS A 240 17.82 -20.35 -8.30
CA LYS A 240 18.84 -20.17 -9.34
C LYS A 240 18.94 -21.39 -10.25
N GLY A 241 18.91 -21.17 -11.57
CA GLY A 241 19.12 -22.21 -12.59
C GLY A 241 17.92 -23.13 -12.84
N LYS A 242 16.78 -22.95 -12.14
CA LYS A 242 15.56 -23.71 -12.39
C LYS A 242 14.63 -22.96 -13.35
N PRO A 243 13.85 -23.67 -14.18
CA PRO A 243 12.83 -23.05 -15.02
C PRO A 243 11.80 -22.33 -14.13
N PHE A 244 11.18 -21.29 -14.69
CA PHE A 244 10.09 -20.61 -14.00
C PHE A 244 8.84 -21.49 -14.03
N LEU A 245 8.07 -21.44 -12.94
CA LEU A 245 6.73 -22.03 -12.91
C LEU A 245 5.81 -21.17 -13.76
N ARG A 246 5.17 -21.78 -14.75
CA ARG A 246 4.26 -21.07 -15.64
C ARG A 246 3.00 -20.65 -14.87
N PHE A 247 2.58 -19.40 -14.97
CA PHE A 247 1.34 -18.93 -14.37
C PHE A 247 0.16 -19.85 -14.72
N LYS A 248 -0.62 -20.25 -13.69
CA LYS A 248 -1.72 -21.24 -13.75
C LYS A 248 -1.32 -22.70 -14.00
N SER A 249 -0.03 -23.06 -14.03
CA SER A 249 0.35 -24.47 -13.99
C SER A 249 0.04 -25.08 -12.61
N PRO A 250 -0.19 -26.40 -12.50
CA PRO A 250 -0.43 -27.05 -11.21
C PRO A 250 0.66 -26.78 -10.18
N GLU A 251 1.92 -26.72 -10.61
CA GLU A 251 3.07 -26.46 -9.75
C GLU A 251 3.12 -24.99 -9.31
N TRP A 252 2.78 -24.05 -10.22
CA TRP A 252 2.62 -22.64 -9.88
C TRP A 252 1.54 -22.44 -8.82
N GLU A 253 0.38 -23.06 -9.04
CA GLU A 253 -0.75 -22.95 -8.12
C GLU A 253 -0.38 -23.51 -6.74
N THR A 254 0.22 -24.69 -6.69
CA THR A 254 0.69 -25.31 -5.45
C THR A 254 1.65 -24.39 -4.70
N ALA A 255 2.67 -23.85 -5.38
CA ALA A 255 3.65 -22.96 -4.77
C ALA A 255 3.04 -21.63 -4.32
N TYR A 256 2.04 -21.11 -5.05
CA TYR A 256 1.36 -19.87 -4.70
C TYR A 256 0.46 -20.05 -3.47
N ARG A 257 -0.29 -21.15 -3.44
CA ARG A 257 -1.10 -21.59 -2.30
C ARG A 257 -0.28 -21.74 -1.03
N GLN A 258 0.89 -22.38 -1.11
CA GLN A 258 1.82 -22.50 0.02
C GLN A 258 2.25 -21.13 0.59
N ARG A 259 2.35 -20.10 -0.24
CA ARG A 259 2.70 -18.74 0.22
C ARG A 259 1.51 -18.05 0.89
N ILE A 260 0.29 -18.33 0.45
CA ILE A 260 -0.94 -17.89 1.14
C ILE A 260 -1.04 -18.60 2.49
N ASP A 261 -0.85 -19.92 2.51
CA ASP A 261 -0.88 -20.76 3.71
C ASP A 261 0.11 -20.27 4.76
N ALA A 262 1.37 -20.00 4.36
CA ALA A 262 2.38 -19.47 5.27
C ALA A 262 1.98 -18.14 5.93
N ILE A 263 1.20 -17.28 5.27
CA ILE A 263 0.69 -16.04 5.86
C ILE A 263 -0.45 -16.35 6.85
N LEU A 264 -1.37 -17.23 6.47
CA LEU A 264 -2.53 -17.58 7.28
C LEU A 264 -2.16 -18.42 8.51
N ASP A 265 -1.13 -19.27 8.41
CA ASP A 265 -0.57 -20.02 9.53
C ASP A 265 0.02 -19.08 10.60
N GLN A 266 0.76 -18.04 10.18
CA GLN A 266 1.27 -17.01 11.09
C GLN A 266 0.12 -16.24 11.75
N ALA A 267 -0.93 -15.92 11.00
CA ALA A 267 -2.12 -15.30 11.61
C ALA A 267 -2.76 -16.22 12.66
N ARG A 268 -2.91 -17.52 12.37
CA ARG A 268 -3.47 -18.51 13.29
C ARG A 268 -2.62 -18.66 14.56
N GLU A 269 -1.31 -18.78 14.41
CA GLU A 269 -0.36 -18.93 15.52
C GLU A 269 -0.43 -17.75 16.50
N HIS A 270 -0.60 -16.54 15.99
CA HIS A 270 -0.71 -15.32 16.79
C HIS A 270 -2.17 -14.94 17.15
N GLN A 271 -3.14 -15.81 16.85
CA GLN A 271 -4.56 -15.58 17.08
C GLN A 271 -5.09 -14.28 16.45
N VAL A 272 -4.58 -13.96 15.26
CA VAL A 272 -4.95 -12.79 14.45
C VAL A 272 -6.04 -13.17 13.46
N GLN A 273 -7.15 -12.42 13.46
CA GLN A 273 -8.18 -12.56 12.42
C GLN A 273 -7.68 -11.97 11.10
N VAL A 274 -8.13 -12.52 9.97
CA VAL A 274 -7.72 -12.09 8.63
C VAL A 274 -8.93 -11.67 7.81
N ILE A 275 -8.84 -10.47 7.23
CA ILE A 275 -9.69 -10.06 6.11
C ILE A 275 -8.82 -10.02 4.85
N TRP A 276 -9.00 -10.99 3.96
CA TRP A 276 -8.35 -11.01 2.66
C TRP A 276 -9.25 -10.36 1.62
N VAL A 277 -8.84 -9.20 1.11
CA VAL A 277 -9.56 -8.45 0.09
C VAL A 277 -9.16 -8.96 -1.29
N GLY A 278 -10.14 -9.49 -2.02
CA GLY A 278 -9.97 -9.91 -3.41
C GLY A 278 -9.85 -8.71 -4.35
N PRO A 279 -8.86 -8.67 -5.27
CA PRO A 279 -8.74 -7.63 -6.27
C PRO A 279 -9.98 -7.58 -7.17
N PRO A 280 -10.47 -6.39 -7.52
CA PRO A 280 -11.61 -6.28 -8.41
C PRO A 280 -11.22 -6.55 -9.86
N ASN A 281 -12.23 -6.63 -10.73
CA ASN A 281 -12.04 -6.73 -12.17
C ASN A 281 -11.23 -5.53 -12.69
N MET A 282 -10.45 -5.77 -13.75
CA MET A 282 -9.51 -4.80 -14.31
C MET A 282 -9.94 -4.43 -15.73
N GLN A 283 -9.56 -3.24 -16.20
CA GLN A 283 -9.94 -2.79 -17.56
C GLN A 283 -9.45 -3.75 -18.64
N LYS A 284 -8.22 -4.28 -18.49
CA LYS A 284 -7.63 -5.21 -19.47
C LYS A 284 -8.16 -6.62 -19.22
N PRO A 285 -8.85 -7.28 -20.18
CA PRO A 285 -9.47 -8.59 -19.97
C PRO A 285 -8.51 -9.68 -19.49
N ARG A 286 -7.28 -9.72 -20.04
CA ARG A 286 -6.25 -10.67 -19.61
C ARG A 286 -5.87 -10.51 -18.13
N LEU A 287 -5.72 -9.26 -17.67
CA LEU A 287 -5.42 -8.98 -16.27
C LEU A 287 -6.63 -9.27 -15.39
N SER A 288 -7.83 -8.92 -15.84
CA SER A 288 -9.09 -9.22 -15.12
C SER A 288 -9.27 -10.72 -14.90
N SER A 289 -9.06 -11.53 -15.95
CA SER A 289 -9.13 -13.00 -15.87
C SER A 289 -8.04 -13.60 -14.97
N ALA A 290 -6.90 -12.92 -14.84
CA ALA A 290 -5.87 -13.26 -13.89
C ALA A 290 -6.29 -12.93 -12.45
N MET A 291 -6.88 -11.76 -12.20
CA MET A 291 -7.41 -11.39 -10.89
C MET A 291 -8.52 -12.33 -10.44
N ALA A 292 -9.44 -12.71 -11.34
CA ALA A 292 -10.48 -13.70 -11.05
C ALA A 292 -9.89 -15.05 -10.62
N TYR A 293 -8.83 -15.51 -11.29
CA TYR A 293 -8.13 -16.74 -10.89
C TYR A 293 -7.47 -16.61 -9.50
N LEU A 294 -6.71 -15.54 -9.25
CA LEU A 294 -6.08 -15.31 -7.95
C LEU A 294 -7.12 -15.19 -6.82
N SER A 295 -8.21 -14.46 -7.06
CA SER A 295 -9.35 -14.32 -6.14
C SER A 295 -9.96 -15.68 -5.76
N GLY A 296 -10.04 -16.63 -6.70
CA GLY A 296 -10.46 -17.99 -6.41
C GLY A 296 -9.52 -18.71 -5.43
N LEU A 297 -8.19 -18.60 -5.66
CA LEU A 297 -7.19 -19.18 -4.76
C LEU A 297 -7.26 -18.55 -3.35
N TYR A 298 -7.41 -17.23 -3.28
CA TYR A 298 -7.55 -16.51 -2.01
C TYR A 298 -8.79 -16.96 -1.25
N GLN A 299 -9.95 -16.97 -1.91
CA GLN A 299 -11.22 -17.34 -1.29
C GLN A 299 -11.20 -18.77 -0.75
N GLU A 300 -10.64 -19.72 -1.51
CA GLU A 300 -10.54 -21.11 -1.09
C GLU A 300 -9.62 -21.27 0.13
N GLN A 301 -8.40 -20.71 0.09
CA GLN A 301 -7.46 -20.84 1.21
C GLN A 301 -7.95 -20.12 2.46
N VAL A 302 -8.45 -18.90 2.32
CA VAL A 302 -9.02 -18.14 3.44
C VAL A 302 -10.18 -18.91 4.07
N GLY A 303 -11.02 -19.57 3.26
CA GLY A 303 -12.12 -20.43 3.73
C GLY A 303 -11.63 -21.65 4.52
N LEU A 304 -10.58 -22.32 4.06
CA LEU A 304 -9.97 -23.46 4.79
C LEU A 304 -9.42 -23.06 6.16
N TYR A 305 -8.97 -21.82 6.29
CA TYR A 305 -8.50 -21.26 7.56
C TYR A 305 -9.60 -20.65 8.43
N GLN A 306 -10.86 -20.71 7.97
CA GLN A 306 -12.03 -20.09 8.63
C GLN A 306 -11.85 -18.58 8.84
N GLN A 307 -11.16 -17.93 7.90
CA GLN A 307 -10.93 -16.50 7.88
C GLN A 307 -11.89 -15.82 6.89
N HIS A 308 -11.80 -14.49 6.77
CA HIS A 308 -12.79 -13.71 6.05
C HIS A 308 -12.27 -13.26 4.68
N TYR A 309 -13.01 -13.59 3.62
CA TYR A 309 -12.74 -13.11 2.28
C TYR A 309 -13.72 -11.99 1.91
N LEU A 310 -13.20 -10.87 1.41
CA LEU A 310 -13.99 -9.72 0.95
C LEU A 310 -13.70 -9.44 -0.52
N SER A 311 -14.68 -9.64 -1.40
CA SER A 311 -14.53 -9.21 -2.80
C SER A 311 -14.67 -7.70 -2.92
N ALA A 312 -13.74 -7.03 -3.62
CA ALA A 312 -13.87 -5.62 -3.96
C ALA A 312 -14.85 -5.36 -5.12
N ASN A 313 -15.28 -6.39 -5.87
CA ASN A 313 -16.19 -6.24 -7.02
C ASN A 313 -17.54 -5.65 -6.62
N PRO A 314 -18.29 -6.21 -5.64
CA PRO A 314 -19.57 -5.65 -5.21
C PRO A 314 -19.45 -4.22 -4.67
N VAL A 315 -18.34 -3.89 -4.00
CA VAL A 315 -18.07 -2.55 -3.45
C VAL A 315 -18.00 -1.49 -4.57
N LEU A 316 -17.54 -1.89 -5.74
CA LEU A 316 -17.42 -1.04 -6.91
C LEU A 316 -18.63 -1.16 -7.86
N GLY A 317 -19.64 -1.93 -7.47
CA GLY A 317 -20.87 -2.16 -8.25
C GLY A 317 -20.64 -3.05 -9.47
N TYR A 318 -19.60 -3.87 -9.46
CA TYR A 318 -19.34 -4.81 -10.55
C TYR A 318 -20.17 -6.06 -10.37
N GLN A 319 -20.72 -6.55 -11.49
CA GLN A 319 -21.37 -7.84 -11.59
C GLN A 319 -20.51 -8.71 -12.50
N ASP A 320 -20.38 -9.99 -12.17
CA ASP A 320 -19.62 -10.96 -12.95
C ASP A 320 -18.19 -10.49 -13.31
N ASP A 321 -17.86 -10.46 -14.60
CA ASP A 321 -16.58 -10.04 -15.16
C ASP A 321 -16.53 -8.55 -15.55
N ALA A 322 -17.60 -7.79 -15.27
CA ALA A 322 -17.72 -6.40 -15.70
C ALA A 322 -16.69 -5.49 -15.03
N PHE A 323 -16.16 -4.55 -15.81
CA PHE A 323 -15.34 -3.43 -15.34
C PHE A 323 -16.05 -2.11 -15.66
N SER A 324 -16.02 -1.18 -14.71
CA SER A 324 -16.52 0.19 -14.92
C SER A 324 -15.64 1.21 -14.20
N TYR A 325 -15.39 2.35 -14.84
CA TYR A 325 -14.74 3.49 -14.20
C TYR A 325 -15.61 4.18 -13.14
N THR A 326 -16.92 3.94 -13.19
CA THR A 326 -17.90 4.62 -12.34
C THR A 326 -18.84 3.66 -11.65
N LEU A 327 -19.18 3.96 -10.40
CA LEU A 327 -20.28 3.36 -9.65
C LEU A 327 -21.51 4.27 -9.75
N GLN A 328 -22.71 3.71 -9.86
CA GLN A 328 -23.94 4.44 -9.56
C GLN A 328 -24.20 4.40 -8.05
N ASN A 329 -24.31 5.56 -7.42
CA ASN A 329 -24.64 5.64 -6.00
C ASN A 329 -26.16 5.42 -5.77
N SER A 330 -26.58 5.41 -4.49
CA SER A 330 -27.98 5.26 -4.09
C SER A 330 -28.94 6.34 -4.62
N GLN A 331 -28.41 7.46 -5.10
CA GLN A 331 -29.16 8.56 -5.72
C GLN A 331 -29.17 8.48 -7.25
N GLY A 332 -28.66 7.39 -7.84
CA GLY A 332 -28.53 7.21 -9.29
C GLY A 332 -27.41 8.03 -9.95
N LYS A 333 -26.62 8.78 -9.17
CA LYS A 333 -25.50 9.57 -9.69
C LYS A 333 -24.31 8.67 -9.97
N ARG A 334 -23.73 8.82 -11.16
CA ARG A 334 -22.45 8.18 -11.53
C ARG A 334 -21.29 8.90 -10.83
N VAL A 335 -20.49 8.13 -10.11
CA VAL A 335 -19.31 8.61 -9.39
C VAL A 335 -18.09 7.81 -9.85
N LYS A 336 -17.00 8.48 -10.19
CA LYS A 336 -15.76 7.83 -10.65
C LYS A 336 -15.05 7.14 -9.49
N THR A 337 -14.84 5.84 -9.60
CA THR A 337 -14.21 4.99 -8.57
C THR A 337 -12.86 4.40 -9.01
N ARG A 338 -12.59 4.38 -10.33
CA ARG A 338 -11.29 3.96 -10.90
C ARG A 338 -10.58 5.12 -11.55
N VAL A 339 -9.24 5.13 -11.48
CA VAL A 339 -8.42 6.04 -12.30
C VAL A 339 -8.23 5.46 -13.71
N ASP A 340 -7.65 6.25 -14.60
CA ASP A 340 -7.67 5.96 -16.04
C ASP A 340 -6.80 4.76 -16.46
N ASP A 341 -5.86 4.34 -15.60
CA ASP A 341 -5.02 3.17 -15.84
C ASP A 341 -5.77 1.83 -15.79
N GLY A 342 -7.03 1.83 -15.33
CA GLY A 342 -7.87 0.65 -15.28
C GLY A 342 -7.49 -0.38 -14.20
N ILE A 343 -6.61 0.00 -13.28
CA ILE A 343 -6.10 -0.83 -12.18
C ILE A 343 -6.40 -0.16 -10.83
N HIS A 344 -6.02 1.10 -10.65
CA HIS A 344 -6.11 1.77 -9.35
C HIS A 344 -7.44 2.50 -9.12
N PHE A 345 -7.61 2.99 -7.90
CA PHE A 345 -8.83 3.62 -7.40
C PHE A 345 -8.68 5.13 -7.29
N THR A 346 -9.76 5.87 -7.55
CA THR A 346 -9.87 7.26 -7.10
C THR A 346 -9.97 7.31 -5.58
N ILE A 347 -9.81 8.49 -4.97
CA ILE A 347 -10.06 8.68 -3.52
C ILE A 347 -11.43 8.12 -3.11
N THR A 348 -12.46 8.31 -3.94
CA THR A 348 -13.79 7.76 -3.67
C THR A 348 -13.78 6.23 -3.65
N GLY A 349 -13.17 5.58 -4.64
CA GLY A 349 -13.05 4.12 -4.65
C GLY A 349 -12.27 3.57 -3.46
N GLN A 350 -11.17 4.24 -3.08
CA GLN A 350 -10.37 3.88 -1.91
C GLN A 350 -11.18 3.93 -0.62
N LYS A 351 -11.96 5.01 -0.43
CA LYS A 351 -12.85 5.18 0.73
C LYS A 351 -13.96 4.14 0.77
N LEU A 352 -14.58 3.83 -0.37
CA LEU A 352 -15.63 2.80 -0.42
C LEU A 352 -15.11 1.43 0.03
N ILE A 353 -13.92 1.03 -0.42
CA ILE A 353 -13.30 -0.23 0.01
C ILE A 353 -12.93 -0.17 1.50
N ALA A 354 -12.36 0.94 1.98
CA ALA A 354 -12.04 1.11 3.40
C ALA A 354 -13.29 1.02 4.30
N GLU A 355 -14.38 1.68 3.92
CA GLU A 355 -15.65 1.63 4.68
C GLU A 355 -16.28 0.24 4.62
N GLN A 356 -16.16 -0.49 3.51
CA GLN A 356 -16.61 -1.89 3.46
C GLN A 356 -15.77 -2.80 4.36
N ILE A 357 -14.46 -2.56 4.47
CA ILE A 357 -13.62 -3.32 5.43
C ILE A 357 -14.05 -2.99 6.87
N LEU A 358 -14.31 -1.71 7.18
CA LEU A 358 -14.76 -1.28 8.51
C LEU A 358 -16.11 -1.88 8.90
N SER A 359 -17.05 -2.03 7.95
CA SER A 359 -18.37 -2.60 8.23
C SER A 359 -18.33 -4.07 8.65
N LEU A 360 -17.22 -4.76 8.40
CA LEU A 360 -16.97 -6.13 8.85
C LEU A 360 -16.47 -6.23 10.30
N ILE A 361 -16.16 -5.10 10.94
CA ILE A 361 -15.52 -5.03 12.25
C ILE A 361 -16.49 -4.51 13.30
N ALA A 362 -16.68 -5.28 14.38
CA ALA A 362 -17.32 -4.85 15.62
C ALA A 362 -16.31 -4.16 16.52
N PHE A 363 -16.77 -3.12 17.21
CA PHE A 363 -15.99 -2.35 18.17
C PHE A 363 -16.71 -2.35 19.53
N PRO A 364 -16.89 -3.52 20.18
CA PRO A 364 -17.65 -3.60 21.42
C PRO A 364 -17.00 -2.77 22.51
N GLY A 365 -17.81 -1.95 23.20
CA GLY A 365 -17.33 -1.12 24.31
C GLY A 365 -16.48 0.09 23.92
N LEU A 366 -16.25 0.33 22.62
CA LEU A 366 -15.62 1.55 22.13
C LEU A 366 -16.68 2.60 21.80
N THR A 367 -16.64 3.74 22.47
CA THR A 367 -17.51 4.88 22.13
C THR A 367 -17.08 5.45 20.78
N VAL A 368 -17.99 5.39 19.79
CA VAL A 368 -17.77 6.06 18.51
C VAL A 368 -17.64 7.55 18.76
N THR A 369 -16.43 8.09 18.59
CA THR A 369 -16.21 9.53 18.67
C THR A 369 -16.77 10.15 17.39
N GLY A 370 -17.92 10.80 17.51
CA GLY A 370 -18.68 11.33 16.37
C GLY A 370 -17.91 12.37 15.57
N HIS A 371 -17.87 12.18 14.25
CA HIS A 371 -17.50 13.20 13.26
C HIS A 371 -18.40 13.06 12.03
#